data_AF-K6AFZ1-F1
#
_entry.id   AF-K6AFZ1-F1
#
_cell.length_a   1.000
_cell.length_b   1.000
_cell.length_c   1.000
_cell.angle_alpha   90.00
_cell.angle_beta   90.00
_cell.angle_gamma   90.00
#
_symmetry.space_group_name_H-M   'P 1'
#
loop_
_entity.id
_entity.type
_entity.pdbx_description
1 polymer ?
#
loop_
_entity_poly.entity_id
_entity_poly.type
_entity_poly.pdbx_seq_one_letter_code
_entity_poly.pdbx_strand_id
1 'polypeptide(L)'
;MTIDKGLGYLIIIICVCWAYTQGGIFGSLGVGAVGFVVYDFITQKKVWLPIGELALLLGGLQWVISPFFSYMTDNNVYSMSQPCNEYMMYTVPMYIAFMIGYYVFRPSLQLSRIDLIKCCSTAERLSTILICIGLLFIFLPVSVSALLFIKTLASYLFFIGFIIRMYVKPEKSTMYLLLGLGIQLLNSIRAGMFHELLIWGIFMIMTWFNVNEVPLKKRILIFIMSFVGIFLLQTVKASYRQAIWYNDYSGSKVEFFFSLLVNNAININEVRSEKEETTIARYNQGWIISRIYNNIPQNHDFLGGRTYVDAFNSAILPRFLFPNKKGAGAQSREDFIEMTGYHLSRGTSMGLSILGESYGNFGLLGGTVFMFIWGVFIAKFISFIDRLSIKDFLWIMFLPIICFNLIKAEISMMSVLNWTVKSVLFVGVVIYLLRHLVMQLQPIVEKEDDDIYFGE
;
A
#
# COMPACT_ATOMS: atom_id res chain seq x y z
N MET A 1 -23.20 22.69 4.71
CA MET A 1 -22.07 21.90 5.27
C MET A 1 -22.54 20.78 6.21
N THR A 2 -23.76 20.24 6.04
CA THR A 2 -24.41 19.32 7.01
C THR A 2 -24.83 17.97 6.42
N ILE A 3 -24.67 17.77 5.10
CA ILE A 3 -25.10 16.56 4.39
C ILE A 3 -24.07 15.39 4.52
N ASP A 4 -22.81 15.67 4.87
CA ASP A 4 -21.73 14.66 4.80
C ASP A 4 -21.62 13.73 6.01
N LYS A 5 -21.98 14.16 7.22
CA LYS A 5 -21.84 13.33 8.43
C LYS A 5 -22.94 12.28 8.53
N GLY A 6 -24.18 12.65 8.19
CA GLY A 6 -25.34 11.75 8.26
C GLY A 6 -25.21 10.54 7.33
N LEU A 7 -24.67 10.73 6.13
CA LEU A 7 -24.44 9.64 5.18
C LEU A 7 -23.36 8.65 5.69
N GLY A 8 -22.28 9.17 6.28
CA GLY A 8 -21.24 8.33 6.88
C GLY A 8 -21.76 7.46 8.01
N TYR A 9 -22.52 8.04 8.95
CA TYR A 9 -23.16 7.28 10.03
C TYR A 9 -24.18 6.27 9.52
N LEU A 10 -24.97 6.63 8.51
CA LEU A 10 -25.94 5.72 7.91
C LEU A 10 -25.27 4.51 7.24
N ILE A 11 -24.18 4.73 6.50
CA ILE A 11 -23.40 3.64 5.88
C ILE A 11 -22.83 2.72 6.96
N ILE A 12 -22.22 3.28 8.01
CA ILE A 12 -21.68 2.50 9.12
C ILE A 12 -22.79 1.67 9.79
N ILE A 13 -23.95 2.28 10.06
CA ILE A 13 -25.09 1.59 10.68
C ILE A 13 -25.60 0.47 9.78
N ILE A 14 -25.78 0.70 8.47
CA ILE A 14 -26.24 -0.31 7.52
C ILE A 14 -25.23 -1.48 7.45
N CYS A 15 -23.94 -1.18 7.38
CA CYS A 15 -22.89 -2.18 7.35
C CYS A 15 -22.84 -3.02 8.65
N VAL A 16 -23.01 -2.38 9.81
CA VAL A 16 -23.06 -3.04 11.12
C VAL A 16 -24.29 -3.95 11.23
N CYS A 17 -25.46 -3.45 10.84
CA CYS A 17 -26.72 -4.21 10.86
C CYS A 17 -26.68 -5.40 9.90
N TRP A 18 -26.12 -5.23 8.70
CA TRP A 18 -25.99 -6.31 7.71
C TRP A 18 -24.98 -7.37 8.14
N ALA A 19 -23.85 -6.97 8.73
CA ALA A 19 -22.87 -7.92 9.21
C ALA A 19 -23.34 -8.69 10.46
N TYR A 20 -24.24 -8.11 11.27
CA TYR A 20 -24.75 -8.73 12.50
C TYR A 20 -25.57 -9.99 12.22
N THR A 21 -26.27 -10.03 11.08
CA THR A 21 -27.08 -11.18 10.70
C THR A 21 -26.25 -12.35 10.17
N GLN A 22 -24.95 -12.16 9.90
CA GLN A 22 -24.14 -13.12 9.14
C GLN A 22 -22.78 -13.49 9.80
N GLY A 23 -22.15 -12.61 10.58
CA GLY A 23 -20.78 -12.82 11.09
C GLY A 23 -20.58 -12.57 12.59
N GLY A 24 -21.67 -12.45 13.35
CA GLY A 24 -21.62 -12.19 14.80
C GLY A 24 -21.09 -10.80 15.17
N ILE A 25 -20.96 -10.54 16.47
CA ILE A 25 -20.65 -9.21 17.00
C ILE A 25 -19.29 -8.67 16.53
N PHE A 26 -18.27 -9.53 16.47
CA PHE A 26 -16.94 -9.13 16.02
C PHE A 26 -16.91 -8.84 14.52
N GLY A 27 -17.61 -9.65 13.70
CA GLY A 27 -17.77 -9.38 12.27
C GLY A 27 -18.40 -8.01 12.03
N SER A 28 -19.48 -7.68 12.74
CA SER A 28 -20.12 -6.36 12.67
C SER A 28 -19.20 -5.20 13.06
N LEU A 29 -18.50 -5.34 14.18
CA LEU A 29 -17.56 -4.31 14.65
C LEU A 29 -16.43 -4.09 13.64
N GLY A 30 -15.88 -5.18 13.09
CA GLY A 30 -14.83 -5.13 12.08
C GLY A 30 -15.30 -4.42 10.81
N VAL A 31 -16.43 -4.84 10.24
CA VAL A 31 -16.99 -4.24 9.02
C VAL A 31 -17.32 -2.76 9.25
N GLY A 32 -17.90 -2.41 10.40
CA GLY A 32 -18.16 -1.02 10.79
C GLY A 32 -16.88 -0.18 10.89
N ALA A 33 -15.82 -0.71 11.49
CA ALA A 33 -14.51 -0.05 11.59
C ALA A 33 -13.89 0.20 10.21
N VAL A 34 -13.94 -0.78 9.30
CA VAL A 34 -13.47 -0.59 7.92
C VAL A 34 -14.32 0.45 7.19
N GLY A 35 -15.65 0.44 7.38
CA GLY A 35 -16.57 1.43 6.82
C GLY A 35 -16.23 2.86 7.26
N PHE A 36 -15.87 3.05 8.54
CA PHE A 36 -15.37 4.32 9.05
C PHE A 36 -14.07 4.75 8.36
N VAL A 37 -13.10 3.83 8.20
CA VAL A 37 -11.83 4.12 7.51
C VAL A 37 -12.06 4.50 6.05
N VAL A 38 -12.96 3.79 5.34
CA VAL A 38 -13.34 4.13 3.95
C VAL A 38 -13.91 5.55 3.88
N TYR A 39 -14.83 5.88 4.79
CA TYR A 39 -15.45 7.20 4.83
C TYR A 39 -14.40 8.30 5.08
N ASP A 40 -13.53 8.15 6.09
CA ASP A 40 -12.49 9.13 6.38
C ASP A 40 -11.50 9.27 5.21
N PHE A 41 -11.06 8.15 4.62
CA PHE A 41 -10.12 8.15 3.49
C PHE A 41 -10.67 8.91 2.26
N ILE A 42 -11.93 8.71 1.90
CA ILE A 42 -12.54 9.34 0.71
C ILE A 42 -12.85 10.83 0.98
N THR A 43 -13.28 11.17 2.20
CA THR A 43 -13.67 12.54 2.59
C THR A 43 -12.49 13.44 2.94
N GLN A 44 -11.29 12.88 3.11
CA GLN A 44 -10.11 13.64 3.52
C GLN A 44 -9.72 14.72 2.50
N LYS A 45 -9.77 16.00 2.91
CA LYS A 45 -9.39 17.14 2.06
C LYS A 45 -8.02 17.74 2.41
N LYS A 46 -7.56 17.53 3.65
CA LYS A 46 -6.43 18.28 4.22
C LYS A 46 -5.06 17.64 4.00
N VAL A 47 -5.01 16.37 3.64
CA VAL A 47 -3.76 15.60 3.60
C VAL A 47 -3.39 15.29 2.16
N TRP A 48 -2.16 15.64 1.77
CA TRP A 48 -1.60 15.44 0.43
C TRP A 48 -1.61 13.96 0.01
N LEU A 49 -1.24 13.06 0.93
CA LEU A 49 -1.35 11.60 0.80
C LEU A 49 -1.71 10.97 2.17
N PRO A 50 -2.93 10.46 2.36
CA PRO A 50 -3.35 9.82 3.61
C PRO A 50 -2.79 8.39 3.73
N ILE A 51 -1.46 8.28 3.95
CA ILE A 51 -0.72 7.00 3.95
C ILE A 51 -1.19 6.05 5.05
N GLY A 52 -1.44 6.53 6.27
CA GLY A 52 -1.86 5.65 7.36
C GLY A 52 -3.30 5.18 7.21
N GLU A 53 -4.18 6.04 6.70
CA GLU A 53 -5.53 5.68 6.33
C GLU A 53 -5.53 4.67 5.17
N LEU A 54 -4.62 4.83 4.19
CA LEU A 54 -4.44 3.84 3.12
C LEU A 54 -3.97 2.49 3.68
N ALA A 55 -3.04 2.47 4.63
CA ALA A 55 -2.60 1.25 5.29
C ALA A 55 -3.75 0.57 6.06
N LEU A 56 -4.56 1.36 6.79
CA LEU A 56 -5.76 0.88 7.47
C LEU A 56 -6.83 0.38 6.49
N LEU A 57 -6.99 1.03 5.34
CA LEU A 57 -7.94 0.63 4.31
C LEU A 57 -7.54 -0.69 3.67
N LEU A 58 -6.27 -0.82 3.23
CA LEU A 58 -5.77 -2.04 2.64
C LEU A 58 -5.78 -3.20 3.65
N GLY A 59 -5.38 -2.95 4.90
CA GLY A 59 -5.48 -3.93 5.99
C GLY A 59 -6.92 -4.33 6.26
N GLY A 60 -7.85 -3.38 6.39
CA GLY A 60 -9.26 -3.65 6.62
C GLY A 60 -9.90 -4.47 5.50
N LEU A 61 -9.59 -4.13 4.24
CA LEU A 61 -10.06 -4.87 3.07
C LEU A 61 -9.54 -6.31 3.07
N GLN A 62 -8.25 -6.53 3.37
CA GLN A 62 -7.61 -7.85 3.30
C GLN A 62 -7.82 -8.74 4.54
N TRP A 63 -7.93 -8.15 5.73
CA TRP A 63 -8.01 -8.84 7.02
C TRP A 63 -9.44 -8.98 7.55
N VAL A 64 -10.36 -8.12 7.12
CA VAL A 64 -11.75 -8.13 7.63
C VAL A 64 -12.74 -8.36 6.49
N ILE A 65 -12.80 -7.48 5.50
CA ILE A 65 -13.83 -7.53 4.45
C ILE A 65 -13.67 -8.78 3.57
N SER A 66 -12.48 -9.02 3.05
CA SER A 66 -12.26 -10.17 2.16
C SER A 66 -12.45 -11.52 2.85
N PRO A 67 -11.97 -11.75 4.10
CA PRO A 67 -12.30 -12.97 4.85
C PRO A 67 -13.80 -13.08 5.15
N PHE A 68 -14.46 -11.99 5.54
CA PHE A 68 -15.90 -11.98 5.82
C PHE A 68 -16.71 -12.48 4.60
N PHE A 69 -16.42 -11.97 3.40
CA PHE A 69 -17.04 -12.47 2.17
C PHE A 69 -16.62 -13.90 1.84
N SER A 70 -15.36 -14.27 2.08
CA SER A 70 -14.87 -15.63 1.85
C SER A 70 -15.67 -16.66 2.66
N TYR A 71 -16.00 -16.39 3.92
CA TYR A 71 -16.85 -17.28 4.74
C TYR A 71 -18.30 -17.44 4.23
N MET A 72 -18.78 -16.52 3.40
CA MET A 72 -20.11 -16.58 2.77
C MET A 72 -20.11 -17.33 1.45
N THR A 73 -18.95 -17.80 0.99
CA THR A 73 -18.78 -18.45 -0.32
C THR A 73 -18.41 -19.91 -0.11
N ASP A 74 -19.13 -20.83 -0.78
CA ASP A 74 -18.99 -22.28 -0.56
C ASP A 74 -17.70 -22.87 -1.15
N ASN A 75 -17.15 -22.27 -2.22
CA ASN A 75 -15.98 -22.77 -2.94
C ASN A 75 -14.79 -21.79 -2.88
N ASN A 76 -14.02 -21.82 -1.80
CA ASN A 76 -12.79 -21.04 -1.71
C ASN A 76 -11.56 -21.87 -2.09
N VAL A 77 -10.79 -21.40 -3.07
CA VAL A 77 -9.49 -22.00 -3.45
C VAL A 77 -8.53 -22.09 -2.26
N TYR A 78 -8.55 -21.08 -1.39
CA TYR A 78 -7.83 -21.10 -0.11
C TYR A 78 -8.85 -21.11 1.02
N SER A 79 -9.08 -22.29 1.59
CA SER A 79 -10.00 -22.44 2.71
C SER A 79 -9.47 -21.74 3.97
N MET A 80 -10.38 -21.08 4.68
CA MET A 80 -10.12 -20.56 6.01
C MET A 80 -9.94 -21.73 6.98
N SER A 81 -8.91 -21.68 7.82
CA SER A 81 -8.58 -22.78 8.75
C SER A 81 -9.26 -22.67 10.12
N GLN A 82 -10.14 -21.68 10.30
CA GLN A 82 -10.87 -21.42 11.54
C GLN A 82 -12.31 -21.03 11.23
N PRO A 83 -13.29 -21.26 12.12
CA PRO A 83 -14.63 -20.71 12.01
C PRO A 83 -14.61 -19.17 11.95
N CYS A 84 -15.60 -18.58 11.25
CA CYS A 84 -15.70 -17.13 11.05
C CYS A 84 -15.63 -16.35 12.36
N ASN A 85 -16.40 -16.77 13.36
CA ASN A 85 -16.45 -16.07 14.65
C ASN A 85 -15.10 -16.09 15.38
N GLU A 86 -14.38 -17.22 15.36
CA GLU A 86 -13.05 -17.33 16.00
C GLU A 86 -12.02 -16.46 15.28
N TYR A 87 -12.01 -16.51 13.95
CA TYR A 87 -11.14 -15.64 13.14
C TYR A 87 -11.39 -14.15 13.42
N MET A 88 -12.66 -13.73 13.45
CA MET A 88 -13.03 -12.33 13.68
C MET A 88 -12.73 -11.90 15.12
N MET A 89 -12.94 -12.77 16.10
CA MET A 89 -12.64 -12.52 17.51
C MET A 89 -11.15 -12.23 17.74
N TYR A 90 -10.25 -12.81 16.96
CA TYR A 90 -8.82 -12.50 17.06
C TYR A 90 -8.43 -11.30 16.20
N THR A 91 -8.93 -11.24 14.97
CA THR A 91 -8.48 -10.26 13.97
C THR A 91 -9.01 -8.84 14.25
N VAL A 92 -10.26 -8.73 14.65
CA VAL A 92 -10.93 -7.42 14.79
C VAL A 92 -10.36 -6.59 15.94
N PRO A 93 -10.09 -7.14 17.15
CA PRO A 93 -9.43 -6.38 18.20
C PRO A 93 -8.05 -5.86 17.79
N MET A 94 -7.24 -6.68 17.11
CA MET A 94 -5.94 -6.28 16.59
C MET A 94 -6.04 -5.17 15.53
N TYR A 95 -7.01 -5.27 14.61
CA TYR A 95 -7.27 -4.23 13.61
C TYR A 95 -7.77 -2.93 14.24
N ILE A 96 -8.68 -3.00 15.21
CA ILE A 96 -9.16 -1.82 15.95
C ILE A 96 -8.03 -1.18 16.74
N ALA A 97 -7.15 -1.97 17.37
CA ALA A 97 -5.99 -1.44 18.06
C ALA A 97 -5.04 -0.69 17.10
N PHE A 98 -4.80 -1.23 15.91
CA PHE A 98 -4.07 -0.53 14.85
C PHE A 98 -4.74 0.79 14.46
N MET A 99 -6.06 0.76 14.26
CA MET A 99 -6.87 1.93 13.96
C MET A 99 -6.74 3.00 15.05
N ILE A 100 -6.92 2.64 16.33
CA ILE A 100 -6.80 3.56 17.47
C ILE A 100 -5.38 4.12 17.55
N GLY A 101 -4.37 3.26 17.46
CA GLY A 101 -2.96 3.67 17.51
C GLY A 101 -2.60 4.69 16.43
N TYR A 102 -3.18 4.55 15.23
CA TYR A 102 -2.99 5.55 14.17
C TYR A 102 -3.79 6.84 14.42
N TYR A 103 -5.11 6.74 14.64
CA TYR A 103 -5.98 7.92 14.70
C TYR A 103 -5.70 8.82 15.91
N VAL A 104 -5.32 8.26 17.06
CA VAL A 104 -4.95 9.03 18.26
C VAL A 104 -3.74 9.93 17.98
N PHE A 105 -2.82 9.47 17.14
CA PHE A 105 -1.57 10.19 16.83
C PHE A 105 -1.52 10.71 15.40
N ARG A 106 -2.68 10.79 14.73
CA ARG A 106 -2.80 11.13 13.30
C ARG A 106 -2.00 12.40 12.99
N PRO A 107 -1.09 12.37 11.99
CA PRO A 107 -0.25 13.52 11.66
C PRO A 107 -1.10 14.68 11.15
N SER A 108 -0.87 15.88 11.70
CA SER A 108 -1.27 17.14 11.08
C SER A 108 -0.16 17.61 10.15
N LEU A 109 -0.29 17.33 8.85
CA LEU A 109 0.71 17.77 7.88
C LEU A 109 0.89 19.29 7.91
N GLN A 110 2.13 19.74 7.92
CA GLN A 110 2.47 21.15 8.02
C GLN A 110 2.43 21.88 6.69
N LEU A 111 2.81 21.22 5.59
CA LEU A 111 2.76 21.79 4.26
C LEU A 111 1.35 21.68 3.68
N SER A 112 0.71 22.82 3.43
CA SER A 112 -0.56 22.88 2.73
C SER A 112 -0.37 22.62 1.23
N ARG A 113 -1.48 22.36 0.53
CA ARG A 113 -1.49 22.29 -0.93
C ARG A 113 -0.86 23.53 -1.58
N ILE A 114 -1.19 24.71 -1.06
CA ILE A 114 -0.71 25.99 -1.61
C ILE A 114 0.82 26.08 -1.44
N ASP A 115 1.34 25.67 -0.28
CA ASP A 115 2.78 25.63 -0.02
C ASP A 115 3.47 24.68 -0.99
N LEU A 116 2.89 23.51 -1.25
CA LEU A 116 3.43 22.54 -2.20
C LEU A 116 3.45 23.07 -3.63
N ILE A 117 2.39 23.75 -4.08
CA ILE A 117 2.37 24.39 -5.41
C ILE A 117 3.46 25.45 -5.49
N LYS A 118 3.59 26.33 -4.47
CA LYS A 118 4.62 27.37 -4.42
C LYS A 118 6.03 26.76 -4.48
N CYS A 119 6.30 25.75 -3.64
CA CYS A 119 7.60 25.09 -3.58
C CYS A 119 7.95 24.32 -4.88
N CYS A 120 6.96 23.67 -5.49
CA CYS A 120 7.18 22.90 -6.71
C CYS A 120 7.27 23.77 -7.97
N SER A 121 6.77 25.01 -7.95
CA SER A 121 6.76 25.90 -9.13
C SER A 121 8.15 26.08 -9.76
N THR A 122 9.21 26.09 -8.94
CA THR A 122 10.60 26.22 -9.37
C THR A 122 11.29 24.87 -9.66
N ALA A 123 10.59 23.75 -9.46
CA ALA A 123 11.13 22.39 -9.58
C ALA A 123 10.89 21.75 -10.97
N GLU A 124 10.60 22.55 -12.00
CA GLU A 124 10.38 22.07 -13.37
C GLU A 124 11.57 21.24 -13.87
N ARG A 125 12.79 21.79 -13.84
CA ARG A 125 14.01 21.08 -14.29
C ARG A 125 14.26 19.80 -13.49
N LEU A 126 14.07 19.86 -12.17
CA LEU A 126 14.20 18.72 -11.28
C LEU A 126 13.24 17.60 -11.69
N SER A 127 11.96 17.91 -11.89
CA SER A 127 10.96 16.93 -12.25
C SER A 127 11.29 16.23 -13.59
N THR A 128 11.85 16.97 -14.58
CA THR A 128 12.37 16.36 -15.82
C THR A 128 13.49 15.38 -15.54
N ILE A 129 14.47 15.77 -14.73
CA ILE A 129 15.64 14.93 -14.40
C ILE A 129 15.19 13.64 -13.73
N LEU A 130 14.28 13.71 -12.76
CA LEU A 130 13.72 12.54 -12.07
C LEU A 130 12.99 11.61 -13.02
N ILE A 131 12.18 12.15 -13.95
CA ILE A 131 11.50 11.35 -14.99
C ILE A 131 12.53 10.65 -15.87
N CYS A 132 13.55 11.35 -16.36
CA CYS A 132 14.57 10.79 -17.25
C CYS A 132 15.42 9.71 -16.55
N ILE A 133 15.87 9.97 -15.33
CA ILE A 133 16.61 8.97 -14.53
C ILE A 133 15.73 7.76 -14.29
N GLY A 134 14.50 7.96 -13.81
CA GLY A 134 13.58 6.85 -13.55
C GLY A 134 13.30 6.01 -14.78
N LEU A 135 13.02 6.65 -15.92
CA LEU A 135 12.80 5.97 -17.20
C LEU A 135 14.04 5.16 -17.63
N LEU A 136 15.24 5.72 -17.48
CA LEU A 136 16.49 5.00 -17.75
C LEU A 136 16.60 3.75 -16.89
N PHE A 137 16.34 3.84 -15.58
CA PHE A 137 16.41 2.69 -14.67
C PHE A 137 15.29 1.66 -14.87
N ILE A 138 14.14 2.04 -15.42
CA ILE A 138 13.10 1.07 -15.84
C ILE A 138 13.67 0.11 -16.90
N PHE A 139 14.38 0.64 -17.90
CA PHE A 139 14.88 -0.15 -19.03
C PHE A 139 16.31 -0.68 -18.85
N LEU A 140 17.07 -0.16 -17.90
CA LEU A 140 18.46 -0.56 -17.65
C LEU A 140 18.54 -2.06 -17.26
N PRO A 141 19.21 -2.92 -18.05
CA PRO A 141 19.45 -4.30 -17.65
C PRO A 141 20.48 -4.33 -16.50
N VAL A 142 20.09 -4.85 -15.34
CA VAL A 142 20.99 -5.04 -14.20
C VAL A 142 20.97 -6.52 -13.85
N SER A 143 22.12 -7.17 -14.03
CA SER A 143 22.31 -8.60 -13.72
C SER A 143 22.78 -8.84 -12.28
N VAL A 144 23.37 -7.83 -11.64
CA VAL A 144 23.88 -7.93 -10.27
C VAL A 144 22.73 -7.84 -9.27
N SER A 145 22.48 -8.95 -8.57
CA SER A 145 21.37 -9.07 -7.60
C SER A 145 21.38 -7.99 -6.50
N ALA A 146 22.57 -7.57 -6.05
CA ALA A 146 22.73 -6.54 -5.03
C ALA A 146 22.24 -5.15 -5.50
N LEU A 147 22.31 -4.87 -6.80
CA LEU A 147 21.92 -3.58 -7.38
C LEU A 147 20.46 -3.55 -7.82
N LEU A 148 19.77 -4.69 -7.85
CA LEU A 148 18.36 -4.77 -8.26
C LEU A 148 17.46 -3.88 -7.38
N PHE A 149 17.71 -3.85 -6.07
CA PHE A 149 16.91 -3.03 -5.16
C PHE A 149 17.12 -1.52 -5.42
N ILE A 150 18.38 -1.10 -5.65
CA ILE A 150 18.69 0.30 -6.00
C ILE A 150 18.08 0.64 -7.35
N LYS A 151 18.15 -0.26 -8.33
CA LYS A 151 17.47 -0.12 -9.63
C LYS A 151 15.97 0.09 -9.43
N THR A 152 15.31 -0.68 -8.58
CA THR A 152 13.87 -0.51 -8.29
C THR A 152 13.57 0.85 -7.67
N LEU A 153 14.34 1.31 -6.68
CA LEU A 153 14.11 2.63 -6.09
C LEU A 153 14.40 3.76 -7.09
N ALA A 154 15.44 3.61 -7.90
CA ALA A 154 15.80 4.57 -8.94
C ALA A 154 14.76 4.62 -10.06
N SER A 155 14.18 3.48 -10.46
CA SER A 155 13.09 3.47 -11.43
C SER A 155 11.86 4.20 -10.90
N TYR A 156 11.59 4.14 -9.59
CA TYR A 156 10.47 4.84 -8.97
C TYR A 156 10.61 6.37 -8.93
N LEU A 157 11.81 6.91 -9.18
CA LEU A 157 11.99 8.36 -9.43
C LEU A 157 11.15 8.86 -10.59
N PHE A 158 10.83 7.98 -11.54
CA PHE A 158 9.91 8.23 -12.64
C PHE A 158 8.57 8.78 -12.12
N PHE A 159 7.96 8.08 -11.16
CA PHE A 159 6.67 8.48 -10.59
C PHE A 159 6.79 9.75 -9.76
N ILE A 160 7.87 9.90 -8.99
CA ILE A 160 8.09 11.12 -8.20
C ILE A 160 8.23 12.35 -9.11
N GLY A 161 8.93 12.20 -10.24
CA GLY A 161 9.04 13.27 -11.22
C GLY A 161 7.68 13.67 -11.80
N PHE A 162 6.78 12.72 -12.10
CA PHE A 162 5.41 13.04 -12.51
C PHE A 162 4.57 13.65 -11.37
N ILE A 163 4.73 13.17 -10.14
CA ILE A 163 4.08 13.75 -8.95
C ILE A 163 4.44 15.23 -8.80
N ILE A 164 5.73 15.56 -8.82
CA ILE A 164 6.20 16.95 -8.74
C ILE A 164 5.68 17.74 -9.94
N ARG A 165 5.69 17.15 -11.14
CA ARG A 165 5.21 17.82 -12.35
C ARG A 165 3.72 18.20 -12.27
N MET A 166 2.89 17.39 -11.62
CA MET A 166 1.48 17.73 -11.37
C MET A 166 1.33 18.98 -10.50
N TYR A 167 2.26 19.25 -9.56
CA TYR A 167 2.29 20.50 -8.79
C TYR A 167 2.92 21.67 -9.54
N VAL A 168 3.91 21.42 -10.39
CA VAL A 168 4.55 22.45 -11.23
C VAL A 168 3.53 23.04 -12.22
N LYS A 169 2.70 22.19 -12.85
CA LYS A 169 1.70 22.57 -13.86
C LYS A 169 0.33 21.93 -13.54
N PRO A 170 -0.40 22.45 -12.52
CA PRO A 170 -1.68 21.89 -12.08
C PRO A 170 -2.71 21.74 -13.20
N GLU A 171 -2.74 22.67 -14.16
CA GLU A 171 -3.63 22.67 -15.32
C GLU A 171 -3.39 21.49 -16.27
N LYS A 172 -2.17 20.92 -16.28
CA LYS A 172 -1.80 19.73 -17.06
C LYS A 172 -1.71 18.46 -16.20
N SER A 173 -2.10 18.52 -14.93
CA SER A 173 -1.96 17.41 -13.99
C SER A 173 -2.64 16.11 -14.46
N THR A 174 -3.81 16.21 -15.12
CA THR A 174 -4.50 15.05 -15.71
C THR A 174 -3.67 14.40 -16.82
N MET A 175 -3.00 15.18 -17.66
CA MET A 175 -2.10 14.65 -18.70
C MET A 175 -0.95 13.87 -18.07
N TYR A 176 -0.32 14.43 -17.03
CA TYR A 176 0.78 13.80 -16.30
C TYR A 176 0.36 12.52 -15.57
N LEU A 177 -0.84 12.50 -14.99
CA LEU A 177 -1.46 11.30 -14.42
C LEU A 177 -1.59 10.21 -15.50
N LEU A 178 -2.22 10.53 -16.63
CA LEU A 178 -2.48 9.57 -17.70
C LEU A 178 -1.18 9.06 -18.34
N LEU A 179 -0.18 9.91 -18.55
CA LEU A 179 1.13 9.51 -19.06
C LEU A 179 1.85 8.57 -18.09
N GLY A 180 1.91 8.92 -16.80
CA GLY A 180 2.56 8.10 -15.78
C GLY A 180 1.90 6.72 -15.65
N LEU A 181 0.57 6.66 -15.61
CA LEU A 181 -0.18 5.40 -15.53
C LEU A 181 -0.14 4.60 -16.84
N GLY A 182 -0.18 5.27 -18.00
CA GLY A 182 -0.08 4.63 -19.31
C GLY A 182 1.26 3.91 -19.49
N ILE A 183 2.37 4.57 -19.15
CA ILE A 183 3.70 3.96 -19.20
C ILE A 183 3.81 2.79 -18.21
N GLN A 184 3.27 2.93 -16.99
CA GLN A 184 3.30 1.85 -16.02
C GLN A 184 2.39 0.67 -16.41
N LEU A 185 1.28 0.92 -17.09
CA LEU A 185 0.42 -0.13 -17.64
C LEU A 185 1.19 -0.92 -18.69
N LEU A 186 1.89 -0.25 -19.62
CA LEU A 186 2.72 -0.93 -20.63
C LEU A 186 3.83 -1.76 -19.99
N ASN A 187 4.50 -1.23 -18.97
CA ASN A 187 5.50 -1.96 -18.21
C ASN A 187 4.91 -3.19 -17.50
N SER A 188 3.71 -3.04 -16.91
CA SER A 188 3.00 -4.11 -16.21
C SER A 188 2.55 -5.23 -17.15
N ILE A 189 2.06 -4.88 -18.34
CA ILE A 189 1.72 -5.82 -19.41
C ILE A 189 2.98 -6.56 -19.84
N ARG A 190 4.07 -5.84 -20.16
CA ARG A 190 5.35 -6.44 -20.57
C ARG A 190 5.87 -7.47 -19.55
N ALA A 191 5.80 -7.13 -18.26
CA ALA A 191 6.30 -7.96 -17.17
C ALA A 191 5.31 -9.05 -16.72
N GLY A 192 4.02 -8.94 -17.04
CA GLY A 192 2.98 -9.78 -16.44
C GLY A 192 2.72 -9.50 -14.96
N MET A 193 3.17 -8.36 -14.45
CA MET A 193 3.10 -7.99 -13.03
C MET A 193 2.41 -6.64 -12.86
N PHE A 194 1.25 -6.62 -12.22
CA PHE A 194 0.40 -5.43 -12.13
C PHE A 194 0.34 -4.81 -10.73
N HIS A 195 1.05 -5.35 -9.74
CA HIS A 195 1.00 -4.86 -8.35
C HIS A 195 1.46 -3.40 -8.25
N GLU A 196 2.57 -3.08 -8.91
CA GLU A 196 3.12 -1.73 -8.94
C GLU A 196 2.15 -0.73 -9.60
N LEU A 197 1.43 -1.14 -10.66
CA LEU A 197 0.41 -0.31 -11.30
C LEU A 197 -0.69 0.09 -10.32
N LEU A 198 -1.14 -0.83 -9.47
CA LEU A 198 -2.21 -0.54 -8.50
C LEU A 198 -1.73 0.46 -7.45
N ILE A 199 -0.55 0.24 -6.87
CA ILE A 199 -0.03 1.09 -5.80
C ILE A 199 0.35 2.48 -6.32
N TRP A 200 1.09 2.56 -7.43
CA TRP A 200 1.40 3.83 -8.06
C TRP A 200 0.14 4.52 -8.61
N GLY A 201 -0.84 3.75 -9.07
CA GLY A 201 -2.19 4.22 -9.38
C GLY A 201 -2.82 4.98 -8.22
N ILE A 202 -2.84 4.38 -7.04
CA ILE A 202 -3.39 5.02 -5.83
C ILE A 202 -2.62 6.30 -5.51
N PHE A 203 -1.29 6.26 -5.45
CA PHE A 203 -0.50 7.46 -5.12
C PHE A 203 -0.69 8.60 -6.13
N MET A 204 -0.71 8.29 -7.42
CA MET A 204 -0.88 9.28 -8.48
C MET A 204 -2.31 9.86 -8.50
N ILE A 205 -3.34 9.03 -8.31
CA ILE A 205 -4.74 9.48 -8.24
C ILE A 205 -4.97 10.33 -6.98
N MET A 206 -4.44 9.92 -5.83
CA MET A 206 -4.54 10.72 -4.60
C MET A 206 -3.83 12.07 -4.75
N THR A 207 -2.66 12.07 -5.38
CA THR A 207 -1.96 13.31 -5.73
C THR A 207 -2.83 14.19 -6.64
N TRP A 208 -3.42 13.62 -7.68
CA TRP A 208 -4.32 14.34 -8.59
C TRP A 208 -5.57 14.88 -7.88
N PHE A 209 -6.13 14.16 -6.91
CA PHE A 209 -7.24 14.64 -6.07
C PHE A 209 -6.85 15.84 -5.23
N ASN A 210 -5.61 15.87 -4.71
CA ASN A 210 -5.09 16.99 -3.95
C ASN A 210 -4.83 18.19 -4.87
N VAL A 211 -4.11 18.00 -5.99
CA VAL A 211 -3.78 19.08 -6.94
C VAL A 211 -5.04 19.78 -7.47
N ASN A 212 -6.08 19.02 -7.84
CA ASN A 212 -7.27 19.56 -8.50
C ASN A 212 -8.49 19.76 -7.57
N GLU A 213 -8.32 19.57 -6.26
CA GLU A 213 -9.39 19.74 -5.26
C GLU A 213 -10.69 18.99 -5.64
N VAL A 214 -10.53 17.75 -6.11
CA VAL A 214 -11.62 16.99 -6.74
C VAL A 214 -12.79 16.80 -5.78
N PRO A 215 -14.04 17.13 -6.19
CA PRO A 215 -15.20 17.03 -5.31
C PRO A 215 -15.53 15.57 -4.96
N LEU A 216 -16.12 15.36 -3.78
CA LEU A 216 -16.40 14.05 -3.20
C LEU A 216 -17.13 13.09 -4.16
N LYS A 217 -18.16 13.57 -4.87
CA LYS A 217 -18.91 12.77 -5.84
C LYS A 217 -18.01 12.16 -6.92
N LYS A 218 -17.07 12.95 -7.45
CA LYS A 218 -16.14 12.51 -8.49
C LYS A 218 -15.09 11.55 -7.91
N ARG A 219 -14.65 11.75 -6.66
CA ARG A 219 -13.77 10.80 -5.96
C ARG A 219 -14.44 9.43 -5.82
N ILE A 220 -15.68 9.39 -5.33
CA ILE A 220 -16.46 8.15 -5.19
C ILE A 220 -16.60 7.44 -6.53
N LEU A 221 -16.97 8.16 -7.59
CA LEU A 221 -17.06 7.60 -8.94
C LEU A 221 -15.73 6.97 -9.39
N ILE A 222 -14.61 7.68 -9.19
CA ILE A 222 -13.28 7.18 -9.56
C ILE A 222 -12.89 5.94 -8.73
N PHE A 223 -13.22 5.90 -7.44
CA PHE A 223 -13.00 4.71 -6.61
C PHE A 223 -13.80 3.51 -7.11
N ILE A 224 -15.09 3.69 -7.44
CA ILE A 224 -15.93 2.63 -8.00
C ILE A 224 -15.36 2.14 -9.34
N MET A 225 -15.00 3.06 -10.24
CA MET A 225 -14.40 2.70 -11.53
C MET A 225 -13.05 2.00 -11.37
N SER A 226 -12.25 2.39 -10.39
CA SER A 226 -10.98 1.74 -10.07
C SER A 226 -11.20 0.32 -9.56
N PHE A 227 -12.20 0.09 -8.71
CA PHE A 227 -12.56 -1.25 -8.23
C PHE A 227 -13.01 -2.15 -9.38
N VAL A 228 -13.85 -1.65 -10.28
CA VAL A 228 -14.26 -2.37 -11.51
C VAL A 228 -13.05 -2.69 -12.38
N GLY A 229 -12.15 -1.72 -12.61
CA GLY A 229 -10.92 -1.93 -13.39
C GLY A 229 -9.99 -2.98 -12.77
N ILE A 230 -9.84 -2.96 -11.45
CA ILE A 230 -9.07 -3.95 -10.69
C ILE A 230 -9.69 -5.35 -10.84
N PHE A 231 -11.02 -5.45 -10.72
CA PHE A 231 -11.75 -6.71 -10.88
C PHE A 231 -11.51 -7.31 -12.27
N LEU A 232 -11.75 -6.53 -13.33
CA LEU A 232 -11.51 -6.96 -14.73
C LEU A 232 -10.06 -7.43 -14.92
N LEU A 233 -9.10 -6.66 -14.41
CA LEU A 233 -7.68 -6.99 -14.48
C LEU A 233 -7.35 -8.30 -13.74
N GLN A 234 -8.02 -8.63 -12.63
CA GLN A 234 -7.83 -9.91 -11.94
C GLN A 234 -8.34 -11.11 -12.74
N THR A 235 -9.44 -10.95 -13.48
CA THR A 235 -10.02 -12.04 -14.29
C THR A 235 -9.11 -12.50 -15.43
N VAL A 236 -8.30 -11.60 -16.00
CA VAL A 236 -7.44 -11.91 -17.15
C VAL A 236 -6.02 -12.33 -16.75
N LYS A 237 -5.57 -11.94 -15.55
CA LYS A 237 -4.18 -12.11 -15.09
C LYS A 237 -3.63 -13.52 -15.22
N ALA A 238 -4.43 -14.53 -14.87
CA ALA A 238 -3.99 -15.92 -14.87
C ALA A 238 -3.79 -16.44 -16.30
N SER A 239 -4.81 -16.33 -17.14
CA SER A 239 -4.76 -16.70 -18.56
C SER A 239 -3.67 -15.93 -19.30
N TYR A 240 -3.51 -14.64 -18.99
CA TYR A 240 -2.45 -13.81 -19.56
C TYR A 240 -1.07 -14.35 -19.21
N ARG A 241 -0.78 -14.58 -17.93
CA ARG A 241 0.51 -15.12 -17.46
C ARG A 241 0.79 -16.52 -18.01
N GLN A 242 -0.24 -17.36 -18.12
CA GLN A 242 -0.10 -18.68 -18.71
C GLN A 242 0.47 -18.58 -20.14
N ALA A 243 -0.10 -17.70 -20.97
CA ALA A 243 0.38 -17.49 -22.32
C ALA A 243 1.81 -16.91 -22.37
N ILE A 244 2.09 -15.87 -21.57
CA ILE A 244 3.35 -15.11 -21.70
C ILE A 244 4.55 -15.71 -20.94
N TRP A 245 4.33 -16.54 -19.92
CA TRP A 245 5.41 -17.11 -19.10
C TRP A 245 5.68 -18.58 -19.39
N TYR A 246 4.69 -19.32 -19.90
CA TYR A 246 4.81 -20.77 -20.07
C TYR A 246 4.63 -21.23 -21.52
N ASN A 247 3.85 -20.50 -22.32
CA ASN A 247 3.56 -20.89 -23.70
C ASN A 247 4.38 -20.09 -24.74
N ASP A 248 5.43 -19.37 -24.29
CA ASP A 248 6.33 -18.57 -25.13
C ASP A 248 5.61 -17.72 -26.20
N TYR A 249 4.54 -17.03 -25.79
CA TYR A 249 3.73 -16.22 -26.70
C TYR A 249 4.56 -15.17 -27.45
N SER A 250 4.58 -15.28 -28.79
CA SER A 250 5.40 -14.47 -29.71
C SER A 250 4.69 -13.25 -30.29
N GLY A 251 3.37 -13.13 -30.13
CA GLY A 251 2.57 -12.02 -30.64
C GLY A 251 2.68 -10.73 -29.80
N SER A 252 1.89 -9.71 -30.18
CA SER A 252 1.80 -8.46 -29.42
C SER A 252 1.17 -8.70 -28.06
N LYS A 253 2.00 -8.64 -27.01
CA LYS A 253 1.57 -8.77 -25.60
C LYS A 253 0.50 -7.77 -25.19
N VAL A 254 0.49 -6.58 -25.79
CA VAL A 254 -0.48 -5.52 -25.54
C VAL A 254 -1.82 -5.87 -26.17
N GLU A 255 -1.82 -6.26 -27.45
CA GLU A 255 -3.03 -6.64 -28.18
C GLU A 255 -3.70 -7.85 -27.53
N PHE A 256 -2.91 -8.86 -27.16
CA PHE A 256 -3.40 -10.04 -26.45
C PHE A 256 -4.01 -9.71 -25.08
N PHE A 257 -3.40 -8.78 -24.33
CA PHE A 257 -3.96 -8.36 -23.05
C PHE A 257 -5.33 -7.68 -23.22
N PHE A 258 -5.44 -6.78 -24.19
CA PHE A 258 -6.70 -6.08 -24.46
C PHE A 258 -7.77 -7.00 -25.05
N SER A 259 -7.41 -7.96 -25.91
CA SER A 259 -8.37 -8.93 -26.42
C SER A 259 -8.95 -9.80 -25.30
N LEU A 260 -8.13 -10.24 -24.33
CA LEU A 260 -8.62 -10.95 -23.14
C LEU A 260 -9.56 -10.08 -22.29
N LEU A 261 -9.27 -8.80 -22.12
CA LEU A 261 -10.14 -7.88 -21.38
C LEU A 261 -11.49 -7.71 -22.06
N VAL A 262 -11.50 -7.46 -23.38
CA VAL A 262 -12.75 -7.29 -24.16
C VAL A 262 -13.57 -8.57 -24.15
N ASN A 263 -12.96 -9.72 -24.38
CA ASN A 263 -13.64 -11.01 -24.38
C ASN A 263 -14.29 -11.32 -23.02
N ASN A 264 -13.56 -11.08 -21.91
CA ASN A 264 -14.11 -11.28 -20.57
C ASN A 264 -15.20 -10.26 -20.20
N ALA A 265 -15.12 -9.03 -20.72
CA ALA A 265 -16.13 -7.99 -20.48
C ALA A 265 -17.44 -8.24 -21.26
N ILE A 266 -17.38 -8.92 -22.41
CA ILE A 266 -18.57 -9.30 -23.19
C ILE A 266 -19.22 -10.57 -22.61
N ASN A 267 -18.42 -11.54 -22.18
CA ASN A 267 -18.89 -12.85 -21.69
C ASN A 267 -19.07 -12.89 -20.17
N ILE A 268 -19.53 -11.79 -19.54
CA ILE A 268 -19.63 -11.64 -18.08
C ILE A 268 -20.42 -12.79 -17.41
N ASN A 269 -21.43 -13.35 -18.08
CA ASN A 269 -22.34 -14.35 -17.48
C ASN A 269 -21.73 -15.76 -17.32
N GLU A 270 -20.86 -16.22 -18.23
CA GLU A 270 -20.17 -17.53 -18.09
C GLU A 270 -18.91 -17.43 -17.22
N VAL A 271 -18.36 -16.22 -17.10
CA VAL A 271 -17.14 -15.90 -16.33
C VAL A 271 -17.42 -15.79 -14.82
N ARG A 272 -18.69 -15.61 -14.42
CA ARG A 272 -19.06 -15.11 -13.08
C ARG A 272 -18.91 -16.12 -11.94
N SER A 273 -19.33 -17.37 -12.12
CA SER A 273 -19.36 -18.36 -11.02
C SER A 273 -17.96 -18.85 -10.61
N GLU A 274 -17.09 -19.19 -11.56
CA GLU A 274 -15.77 -19.76 -11.24
C GLU A 274 -14.71 -18.67 -10.92
N LYS A 275 -14.86 -17.42 -11.40
CA LYS A 275 -13.84 -16.37 -11.26
C LYS A 275 -14.10 -15.35 -10.15
N GLU A 276 -15.35 -15.13 -9.72
CA GLU A 276 -15.61 -14.31 -8.51
C GLU A 276 -14.99 -14.96 -7.26
N GLU A 277 -15.13 -16.29 -7.13
CA GLU A 277 -14.56 -17.12 -6.07
C GLU A 277 -13.02 -17.01 -6.00
N THR A 278 -12.34 -17.08 -7.15
CA THR A 278 -10.87 -16.93 -7.21
C THR A 278 -10.39 -15.51 -6.89
N THR A 279 -11.22 -14.49 -7.11
CA THR A 279 -10.84 -13.09 -6.89
C THR A 279 -10.88 -12.75 -5.40
N ILE A 280 -11.95 -13.14 -4.70
CA ILE A 280 -12.05 -12.97 -3.24
C ILE A 280 -10.92 -13.74 -2.55
N ALA A 281 -10.68 -15.00 -2.96
CA ALA A 281 -9.58 -15.82 -2.42
C ALA A 281 -8.18 -15.20 -2.61
N ARG A 282 -7.98 -14.33 -3.63
CA ARG A 282 -6.68 -13.68 -3.90
C ARG A 282 -6.42 -12.44 -3.06
N TYR A 283 -7.47 -11.72 -2.66
CA TYR A 283 -7.34 -10.56 -1.76
C TYR A 283 -7.47 -10.94 -0.28
N ASN A 284 -8.04 -12.11 -0.02
CA ASN A 284 -8.18 -12.65 1.32
C ASN A 284 -6.80 -12.99 1.90
N GLN A 285 -6.27 -12.18 2.81
CA GLN A 285 -5.10 -12.56 3.62
C GLN A 285 -5.48 -13.40 4.83
N GLY A 286 -6.77 -13.49 5.14
CA GLY A 286 -7.31 -14.27 6.24
C GLY A 286 -7.05 -15.78 6.12
N TRP A 287 -6.86 -16.34 4.93
CA TRP A 287 -6.51 -17.77 4.82
C TRP A 287 -5.12 -18.06 5.42
N ILE A 288 -4.16 -17.14 5.28
CA ILE A 288 -2.83 -17.25 5.91
C ILE A 288 -2.98 -17.03 7.41
N ILE A 289 -3.63 -15.94 7.80
CA ILE A 289 -3.79 -15.55 9.21
C ILE A 289 -4.54 -16.64 10.00
N SER A 290 -5.61 -17.22 9.45
CA SER A 290 -6.36 -18.31 10.08
C SER A 290 -5.53 -19.58 10.25
N ARG A 291 -4.58 -19.87 9.34
CA ARG A 291 -3.62 -20.96 9.52
C ARG A 291 -2.66 -20.68 10.69
N ILE A 292 -2.21 -19.44 10.84
CA ILE A 292 -1.39 -19.06 12.00
C ILE A 292 -2.19 -19.25 13.30
N TYR A 293 -3.45 -18.82 13.34
CA TYR A 293 -4.32 -19.06 14.51
C TYR A 293 -4.53 -20.54 14.82
N ASN A 294 -4.62 -21.38 13.79
CA ASN A 294 -4.78 -22.82 13.95
C ASN A 294 -3.49 -23.52 14.39
N ASN A 295 -2.34 -23.07 13.90
CA ASN A 295 -1.06 -23.71 14.15
C ASN A 295 -0.40 -23.23 15.45
N ILE A 296 -0.56 -21.95 15.81
CA ILE A 296 -0.02 -21.34 17.02
C ILE A 296 -1.18 -20.99 17.98
N PRO A 297 -1.20 -21.50 19.22
CA PRO A 297 -0.14 -22.27 19.89
C PRO A 297 -0.27 -23.80 19.78
N GLN A 298 -1.21 -24.34 19.00
CA GLN A 298 -1.59 -25.77 19.08
C GLN A 298 -0.45 -26.74 18.70
N ASN A 299 0.31 -26.43 17.65
CA ASN A 299 1.39 -27.27 17.14
C ASN A 299 2.78 -26.64 17.30
N HIS A 300 2.83 -25.33 17.55
CA HIS A 300 4.07 -24.58 17.73
C HIS A 300 3.86 -23.45 18.73
N ASP A 301 4.81 -23.24 19.63
CA ASP A 301 4.76 -22.15 20.59
C ASP A 301 4.84 -20.78 19.91
N PHE A 302 4.38 -19.75 20.61
CA PHE A 302 4.56 -18.36 20.18
C PHE A 302 6.05 -18.05 19.99
N LEU A 303 6.38 -17.35 18.91
CA LEU A 303 7.78 -17.07 18.54
C LEU A 303 8.47 -15.97 19.37
N GLY A 304 7.77 -15.36 20.33
CA GLY A 304 8.38 -14.48 21.33
C GLY A 304 9.06 -13.22 20.78
N GLY A 305 8.68 -12.78 19.57
CA GLY A 305 9.26 -11.61 18.92
C GLY A 305 10.46 -11.89 18.01
N ARG A 306 10.85 -13.17 17.83
CA ARG A 306 12.01 -13.57 17.02
C ARG A 306 12.00 -12.94 15.62
N THR A 307 10.86 -13.02 14.92
CA THR A 307 10.78 -12.51 13.54
C THR A 307 10.93 -10.99 13.46
N TYR A 308 10.50 -10.27 14.50
CA TYR A 308 10.69 -8.82 14.61
C TYR A 308 12.14 -8.45 14.85
N VAL A 309 12.81 -9.14 15.78
CA VAL A 309 14.24 -8.93 16.05
C VAL A 309 15.06 -9.19 14.79
N ASP A 310 14.76 -10.27 14.08
CA ASP A 310 15.40 -10.60 12.79
C ASP A 310 15.11 -9.54 11.72
N ALA A 311 13.89 -9.01 11.67
CA ALA A 311 13.53 -7.92 10.77
C ALA A 311 14.32 -6.63 11.05
N PHE A 312 14.47 -6.23 12.32
CA PHE A 312 15.25 -5.06 12.72
C PHE A 312 16.73 -5.23 12.41
N ASN A 313 17.33 -6.36 12.80
CA ASN A 313 18.70 -6.70 12.46
C ASN A 313 18.90 -6.74 10.94
N SER A 314 17.89 -7.23 10.21
CA SER A 314 17.96 -7.25 8.75
C SER A 314 17.91 -5.85 8.12
N ALA A 315 17.10 -4.94 8.65
CA ALA A 315 16.90 -3.64 8.04
C ALA A 315 18.13 -2.72 8.19
N ILE A 316 18.79 -2.78 9.34
CA ILE A 316 19.89 -1.86 9.70
C ILE A 316 21.25 -2.39 9.24
N LEU A 317 21.51 -3.70 9.37
CA LEU A 317 22.85 -4.24 9.19
C LEU A 317 23.23 -4.41 7.69
N PRO A 318 24.28 -3.73 7.20
CA PRO A 318 24.78 -3.89 5.85
C PRO A 318 25.27 -5.31 5.58
N ARG A 319 24.99 -5.86 4.40
CA ARG A 319 25.39 -7.23 4.03
C ARG A 319 26.89 -7.47 4.03
N PHE A 320 27.71 -6.42 3.86
CA PHE A 320 29.17 -6.56 3.90
C PHE A 320 29.70 -6.84 5.32
N LEU A 321 28.99 -6.40 6.37
CA LEU A 321 29.32 -6.73 7.76
C LEU A 321 28.77 -8.09 8.19
N PHE A 322 27.74 -8.60 7.48
CA PHE A 322 27.04 -9.85 7.80
C PHE A 322 26.82 -10.71 6.54
N PRO A 323 27.87 -11.37 6.02
CA PRO A 323 27.80 -12.15 4.78
C PRO A 323 26.91 -13.39 4.89
N ASN A 324 26.76 -13.96 6.09
CA ASN A 324 25.92 -15.15 6.36
C ASN A 324 24.42 -14.84 6.49
N LYS A 325 24.00 -13.59 6.22
CA LYS A 325 22.61 -13.17 6.30
C LYS A 325 21.78 -13.93 5.26
N LYS A 326 20.89 -14.82 5.73
CA LYS A 326 19.92 -15.49 4.86
C LYS A 326 19.19 -14.44 4.02
N GLY A 327 19.00 -14.74 2.74
CA GLY A 327 18.23 -13.85 1.87
C GLY A 327 16.83 -13.67 2.42
N ALA A 328 16.29 -12.44 2.36
CA ALA A 328 14.96 -12.12 2.91
C ALA A 328 13.87 -13.10 2.43
N GLY A 329 13.96 -13.63 1.20
CA GLY A 329 13.02 -14.63 0.68
C GLY A 329 13.19 -16.04 1.26
N ALA A 330 14.39 -16.47 1.62
CA ALA A 330 14.62 -17.79 2.22
C ALA A 330 14.14 -17.82 3.67
N GLN A 331 14.51 -16.80 4.46
CA GLN A 331 14.07 -16.68 5.84
C GLN A 331 12.57 -16.44 5.93
N SER A 332 12.00 -15.53 5.10
CA SER A 332 10.54 -15.33 5.07
C SER A 332 9.78 -16.60 4.72
N ARG A 333 10.35 -17.50 3.91
CA ARG A 333 9.72 -18.79 3.60
C ARG A 333 9.79 -19.77 4.77
N GLU A 334 10.90 -19.81 5.50
CA GLU A 334 11.05 -20.62 6.71
C GLU A 334 10.03 -20.17 7.78
N ASP A 335 10.00 -18.87 8.08
CA ASP A 335 9.04 -18.29 9.03
C ASP A 335 7.59 -18.53 8.59
N PHE A 336 7.30 -18.44 7.28
CA PHE A 336 5.99 -18.76 6.74
C PHE A 336 5.56 -20.20 7.05
N ILE A 337 6.42 -21.17 6.76
CA ILE A 337 6.14 -22.59 6.98
C ILE A 337 5.98 -22.86 8.47
N GLU A 338 6.86 -22.32 9.31
CA GLU A 338 6.83 -22.50 10.76
C GLU A 338 5.54 -21.96 11.38
N MET A 339 5.13 -20.73 11.02
CA MET A 339 3.91 -20.15 11.59
C MET A 339 2.62 -20.75 11.04
N THR A 340 2.56 -21.08 9.74
CA THR A 340 1.31 -21.51 9.09
C THR A 340 1.13 -23.03 9.02
N GLY A 341 2.21 -23.79 9.20
CA GLY A 341 2.25 -25.23 8.89
C GLY A 341 2.11 -25.56 7.40
N TYR A 342 2.16 -24.56 6.50
CA TYR A 342 1.91 -24.75 5.07
C TYR A 342 3.18 -24.76 4.24
N HIS A 343 3.44 -25.87 3.53
CA HIS A 343 4.61 -26.00 2.68
C HIS A 343 4.44 -25.30 1.32
N LEU A 344 5.27 -24.30 1.07
CA LEU A 344 5.36 -23.62 -0.22
C LEU A 344 6.22 -24.41 -1.22
N SER A 345 5.88 -24.33 -2.51
CA SER A 345 6.71 -24.85 -3.60
C SER A 345 8.09 -24.19 -3.66
N ARG A 346 9.08 -24.87 -4.25
CA ARG A 346 10.44 -24.30 -4.42
C ARG A 346 10.37 -23.02 -5.27
N GLY A 347 10.94 -21.94 -4.74
CA GLY A 347 10.95 -20.62 -5.40
C GLY A 347 9.77 -19.71 -5.04
N THR A 348 8.77 -20.21 -4.31
CA THR A 348 7.63 -19.41 -3.85
C THR A 348 7.87 -18.88 -2.44
N SER A 349 7.63 -17.58 -2.24
CA SER A 349 7.61 -16.93 -0.93
C SER A 349 6.28 -16.20 -0.78
N MET A 350 5.67 -16.29 0.40
CA MET A 350 4.47 -15.54 0.78
C MET A 350 4.75 -14.74 2.04
N GLY A 351 4.07 -13.61 2.21
CA GLY A 351 4.15 -12.83 3.43
C GLY A 351 3.21 -13.39 4.50
N LEU A 352 3.59 -13.24 5.76
CA LEU A 352 2.80 -13.66 6.92
C LEU A 352 1.65 -12.71 7.27
N SER A 353 1.63 -11.53 6.63
CA SER A 353 0.90 -10.35 7.06
C SER A 353 1.38 -9.81 8.42
N ILE A 354 1.51 -8.48 8.56
CA ILE A 354 1.89 -7.86 9.84
C ILE A 354 0.96 -8.29 10.98
N LEU A 355 -0.35 -8.36 10.73
CA LEU A 355 -1.33 -8.77 11.73
C LEU A 355 -1.15 -10.24 12.12
N GLY A 356 -1.00 -11.13 11.13
CA GLY A 356 -0.76 -12.56 11.37
C GLY A 356 0.55 -12.84 12.11
N GLU A 357 1.63 -12.17 11.69
CA GLU A 357 2.95 -12.23 12.32
C GLU A 357 2.92 -11.73 13.78
N SER A 358 2.12 -10.71 14.07
CA SER A 358 1.94 -10.17 15.43
C SER A 358 1.33 -11.20 16.36
N TYR A 359 0.27 -11.88 15.90
CA TYR A 359 -0.33 -12.97 16.66
C TYR A 359 0.64 -14.15 16.82
N GLY A 360 1.31 -14.57 15.74
CA GLY A 360 2.25 -15.71 15.79
C GLY A 360 3.41 -15.50 16.78
N ASN A 361 3.80 -14.24 17.03
CA ASN A 361 4.84 -13.92 18.00
C ASN A 361 4.32 -13.72 19.43
N PHE A 362 3.13 -13.14 19.60
CA PHE A 362 2.71 -12.59 20.90
C PHE A 362 1.28 -12.98 21.35
N GLY A 363 0.59 -13.82 20.58
CA GLY A 363 -0.80 -14.19 20.80
C GLY A 363 -1.76 -13.01 20.66
N LEU A 364 -3.00 -13.18 21.13
CA LEU A 364 -4.04 -12.16 20.96
C LEU A 364 -3.75 -10.87 21.72
N LEU A 365 -3.40 -10.96 23.01
CA LEU A 365 -3.18 -9.78 23.84
C LEU A 365 -1.92 -9.02 23.39
N GLY A 366 -0.80 -9.72 23.26
CA GLY A 366 0.44 -9.11 22.82
C GLY A 366 0.39 -8.64 21.35
N GLY A 367 -0.31 -9.38 20.48
CA GLY A 367 -0.56 -8.97 19.10
C GLY A 367 -1.42 -7.70 19.01
N THR A 368 -2.45 -7.58 19.85
CA THR A 368 -3.27 -6.36 19.96
C THR A 368 -2.44 -5.16 20.40
N VAL A 369 -1.61 -5.32 21.44
CA VAL A 369 -0.69 -4.27 21.90
C VAL A 369 0.30 -3.89 20.81
N PHE A 370 0.88 -4.88 20.13
CA PHE A 370 1.80 -4.64 19.02
C PHE A 370 1.12 -3.84 17.89
N MET A 371 -0.09 -4.23 17.48
CA MET A 371 -0.81 -3.55 16.41
C MET A 371 -1.18 -2.11 16.78
N PHE A 372 -1.48 -1.82 18.04
CA PHE A 372 -1.58 -0.45 18.53
C PHE A 372 -0.26 0.31 18.33
N ILE A 373 0.86 -0.24 18.79
CA ILE A 373 2.21 0.34 18.63
C ILE A 373 2.53 0.55 17.14
N TRP A 374 2.13 -0.38 16.27
CA TRP A 374 2.30 -0.27 14.83
C TRP A 374 1.55 0.94 14.25
N GLY A 375 0.32 1.19 14.71
CA GLY A 375 -0.45 2.40 14.37
C GLY A 375 0.26 3.67 14.79
N VAL A 376 0.77 3.70 16.03
CA VAL A 376 1.55 4.84 16.55
C VAL A 376 2.82 5.05 15.73
N PHE A 377 3.54 3.96 15.39
CA PHE A 377 4.75 4.00 14.59
C PHE A 377 4.50 4.65 13.23
N ILE A 378 3.47 4.20 12.48
CA ILE A 378 3.14 4.78 11.18
C ILE A 378 2.84 6.29 11.32
N ALA A 379 2.02 6.66 12.30
CA ALA A 379 1.64 8.06 12.50
C ALA A 379 2.84 8.96 12.85
N LYS A 380 3.72 8.50 13.76
CA LYS A 380 4.93 9.23 14.15
C LYS A 380 5.99 9.24 13.06
N PHE A 381 6.10 8.17 12.27
CA PHE A 381 7.01 8.11 11.14
C PHE A 381 6.61 9.10 10.05
N ILE A 382 5.32 9.18 9.70
CA ILE A 382 4.83 10.20 8.76
C ILE A 382 5.08 11.61 9.32
N SER A 383 4.80 11.83 10.61
CA SER A 383 5.10 13.12 11.28
C SER A 383 6.59 13.47 11.25
N PHE A 384 7.48 12.48 11.30
CA PHE A 384 8.91 12.68 11.18
C PHE A 384 9.30 13.13 9.77
N ILE A 385 8.82 12.46 8.72
CA ILE A 385 9.08 12.85 7.32
C ILE A 385 8.50 14.24 7.02
N ASP A 386 7.30 14.55 7.52
CA ASP A 386 6.68 15.87 7.38
C ASP A 386 7.53 16.98 8.03
N ARG A 387 8.11 16.74 9.21
CA ARG A 387 9.06 17.70 9.81
C ARG A 387 10.33 17.91 9.00
N LEU A 388 10.85 16.86 8.35
CA LEU A 388 11.96 17.01 7.41
C LEU A 388 11.55 17.84 6.18
N SER A 389 10.27 17.76 5.80
CA SER A 389 9.74 18.47 4.65
C SER A 389 9.72 19.99 4.79
N ILE A 390 9.67 20.51 6.02
CA ILE A 390 9.80 21.96 6.31
C ILE A 390 11.17 22.46 5.83
N LYS A 391 12.22 21.66 6.02
CA LYS A 391 13.57 22.02 5.55
C LYS A 391 13.69 21.83 4.05
N ASP A 392 13.11 20.75 3.53
CA ASP A 392 13.13 20.43 2.11
C ASP A 392 11.87 19.67 1.68
N PHE A 393 10.98 20.32 0.92
CA PHE A 393 9.70 19.75 0.47
C PHE A 393 9.86 18.43 -0.30
N LEU A 394 11.06 18.11 -0.80
CA LEU A 394 11.31 16.83 -1.45
C LEU A 394 11.04 15.65 -0.51
N TRP A 395 11.27 15.77 0.80
CA TRP A 395 10.97 14.69 1.73
C TRP A 395 9.52 14.23 1.66
N ILE A 396 8.57 15.17 1.58
CA ILE A 396 7.16 14.80 1.44
C ILE A 396 6.87 14.29 0.03
N MET A 397 7.44 14.87 -1.03
CA MET A 397 7.27 14.36 -2.41
C MET A 397 7.70 12.90 -2.58
N PHE A 398 8.70 12.45 -1.82
CA PHE A 398 9.23 11.09 -1.84
C PHE A 398 8.52 10.12 -0.88
N LEU A 399 7.54 10.58 -0.10
CA LEU A 399 6.76 9.74 0.82
C LEU A 399 6.16 8.48 0.16
N PRO A 400 5.65 8.50 -1.11
CA PRO A 400 5.23 7.30 -1.82
C PRO A 400 6.29 6.20 -1.92
N ILE A 401 7.54 6.57 -2.24
CA ILE A 401 8.65 5.60 -2.32
C ILE A 401 8.95 5.04 -0.94
N ILE A 402 9.00 5.92 0.07
CA ILE A 402 9.33 5.55 1.44
C ILE A 402 8.31 4.57 2.01
N CYS A 403 7.02 4.85 1.79
CA CYS A 403 5.90 4.11 2.34
C CYS A 403 5.35 3.00 1.44
N PHE A 404 5.99 2.73 0.28
CA PHE A 404 5.49 1.78 -0.72
C PHE A 404 5.18 0.40 -0.15
N ASN A 405 6.05 -0.15 0.71
CA ASN A 405 5.78 -1.40 1.43
C ASN A 405 5.06 -1.18 2.77
N LEU A 406 5.17 0.01 3.37
CA LEU A 406 4.55 0.30 4.68
C LEU A 406 3.03 0.18 4.65
N ILE A 407 2.40 0.50 3.52
CA ILE A 407 0.95 0.42 3.35
C ILE A 407 0.42 -0.99 3.05
N LYS A 408 1.32 -1.95 2.78
CA LYS A 408 0.93 -3.30 2.35
C LYS A 408 0.61 -4.16 3.56
N ALA A 409 -0.58 -4.76 3.53
CA ALA A 409 -1.07 -5.59 4.61
C ALA A 409 -0.60 -7.05 4.49
N GLU A 410 -0.30 -7.51 3.27
CA GLU A 410 0.01 -8.90 2.92
C GLU A 410 1.47 -9.33 3.15
N ILE A 411 2.37 -8.40 3.54
CA ILE A 411 3.81 -8.69 3.66
C ILE A 411 4.28 -8.82 5.10
N SER A 412 5.45 -9.44 5.29
CA SER A 412 6.10 -9.61 6.60
C SER A 412 6.80 -8.34 7.08
N MET A 413 7.02 -8.25 8.40
CA MET A 413 7.73 -7.14 9.05
C MET A 413 9.11 -6.93 8.45
N MET A 414 9.82 -8.03 8.17
CA MET A 414 11.12 -8.00 7.51
C MET A 414 11.07 -7.28 6.15
N SER A 415 10.04 -7.53 5.35
CA SER A 415 9.88 -6.90 4.03
C SER A 415 9.50 -5.42 4.13
N VAL A 416 8.71 -5.06 5.13
CA VAL A 416 8.35 -3.66 5.42
C VAL A 416 9.58 -2.88 5.87
N LEU A 417 10.23 -3.30 6.95
CA LEU A 417 11.38 -2.58 7.53
C LEU A 417 12.55 -2.50 6.58
N ASN A 418 12.91 -3.58 5.89
CA ASN A 418 14.00 -3.57 4.90
C ASN A 418 13.74 -2.54 3.79
N TRP A 419 12.49 -2.41 3.33
CA TRP A 419 12.13 -1.42 2.33
C TRP A 419 12.22 -0.01 2.90
N THR A 420 11.50 0.26 4.00
CA THR A 420 11.37 1.60 4.59
C THR A 420 12.72 2.18 5.00
N VAL A 421 13.60 1.41 5.64
CA VAL A 421 14.92 1.91 6.05
C VAL A 421 15.77 2.24 4.82
N LYS A 422 15.85 1.33 3.85
CA LYS A 422 16.69 1.54 2.66
C LYS A 422 16.15 2.63 1.74
N SER A 423 14.83 2.78 1.65
CA SER A 423 14.21 3.84 0.88
C SER A 423 14.46 5.20 1.52
N VAL A 424 14.40 5.35 2.84
CA VAL A 424 14.80 6.60 3.53
C VAL A 424 16.26 6.96 3.23
N LEU A 425 17.19 6.00 3.34
CA LEU A 425 18.61 6.23 3.03
C LEU A 425 18.81 6.64 1.56
N PHE A 426 18.19 5.91 0.64
CA PHE A 426 18.23 6.21 -0.79
C PHE A 426 17.70 7.62 -1.09
N VAL A 427 16.55 7.97 -0.52
CA VAL A 427 15.94 9.30 -0.68
C VAL A 427 16.84 10.39 -0.11
N GLY A 428 17.45 10.17 1.05
CA GLY A 428 18.41 11.11 1.63
C GLY A 428 19.59 11.39 0.69
N VAL A 429 20.17 10.34 0.10
CA VAL A 429 21.25 10.47 -0.90
C VAL A 429 20.77 11.19 -2.15
N VAL A 430 19.59 10.84 -2.68
CA VAL A 430 19.03 11.49 -3.87
C VAL A 430 18.78 12.98 -3.62
N ILE A 431 18.14 13.34 -2.49
CA ILE A 431 17.90 14.74 -2.13
C ILE A 431 19.22 15.51 -2.01
N TYR A 432 20.21 14.94 -1.31
CA TYR A 432 21.54 15.53 -1.20
C TYR A 432 22.19 15.80 -2.57
N LEU A 433 22.20 14.80 -3.45
CA LEU A 433 22.77 14.93 -4.80
C LEU A 433 22.03 15.97 -5.64
N LEU A 434 20.70 16.00 -5.59
CA LEU A 434 19.90 16.97 -6.33
C LEU A 434 20.15 18.40 -5.85
N ARG A 435 20.28 18.61 -4.53
CA ARG A 435 20.61 19.91 -3.96
C ARG A 435 22.00 20.38 -4.37
N HIS A 436 22.99 19.49 -4.38
CA HIS A 436 24.36 19.85 -4.72
C HIS A 436 24.59 20.02 -6.24
N LEU A 437 23.97 19.19 -7.08
CA LEU A 437 24.27 19.12 -8.51
C LEU A 437 23.33 19.96 -9.37
N VAL A 438 22.11 20.22 -8.90
CA VAL A 438 21.03 20.74 -9.76
C VAL A 438 20.45 22.06 -9.25
N MET A 439 20.54 22.40 -7.95
CA MET A 439 19.61 23.38 -7.37
C MET A 439 20.21 24.47 -6.48
N GLN A 440 19.83 25.71 -6.78
CA GLN A 440 19.67 26.83 -5.84
C GLN A 440 18.17 26.98 -5.50
N LEU A 441 17.55 25.96 -4.94
CA LEU A 441 16.15 26.05 -4.49
C LEU A 441 16.10 26.78 -3.14
N GLN A 442 15.24 27.79 -3.00
CA GLN A 442 14.98 28.41 -1.70
C GLN A 442 14.40 27.37 -0.72
N PRO A 443 14.91 27.26 0.53
CA PRO A 443 14.26 26.49 1.58
C PRO A 443 12.91 27.12 1.96
N ILE A 444 12.02 26.36 2.62
CA ILE A 444 10.66 26.79 2.97
C ILE A 444 10.66 27.67 4.24
N VAL A 445 11.59 28.61 4.37
CA VAL A 445 11.59 29.52 5.53
C VAL A 445 11.57 30.95 5.06
N GLU A 446 10.35 31.44 4.89
CA GLU A 446 9.87 32.62 5.62
C GLU A 446 8.43 32.28 6.03
N LYS A 447 8.25 31.82 7.27
CA LYS A 447 7.01 32.19 7.95
C LYS A 447 7.16 33.69 8.10
N GLU A 448 6.30 34.47 7.44
CA GLU A 448 6.09 35.84 7.87
C GLU A 448 5.75 35.73 9.35
N ASP A 449 6.67 36.14 10.22
CA ASP A 449 6.31 36.51 11.57
C ASP A 449 5.23 37.57 11.39
N ASP A 450 4.05 37.34 11.97
CA ASP A 450 3.04 38.37 12.16
C ASP A 450 3.67 39.43 13.10
N ASP A 451 4.56 40.26 12.57
CA ASP A 451 4.93 41.55 13.10
C ASP A 451 3.71 42.47 12.92
N ILE A 452 2.68 42.23 13.72
CA ILE A 452 1.69 43.25 14.03
C ILE A 452 2.33 44.16 15.08
N TYR A 453 3.22 45.02 14.58
CA TYR A 453 3.43 46.34 15.16
C TYR A 453 2.20 47.20 14.82
N PHE A 454 1.30 47.33 15.79
CA PHE A 454 0.60 48.58 16.11
C PHE A 454 0.59 48.59 17.65
N GLY A 455 1.44 49.34 18.35
CA GLY A 455 1.67 50.77 18.18
C GLY A 455 0.65 51.50 19.06
N GLU A 456 1.06 51.75 20.31
CA GLU A 456 0.46 52.59 21.38
C GLU A 456 -1.06 52.61 21.61
#